data_AF-A0A959TET7-F1
#
_entry.id   AF-A0A959TET7-F1
#
_cell.length_a   1.000
_cell.length_b   1.000
_cell.length_c   1.000
_cell.angle_alpha   90.00
_cell.angle_beta   90.00
_cell.angle_gamma   90.00
#
_symmetry.space_group_name_H-M   'P 1'
#
loop_
_entity.id
_entity.type
_entity.pdbx_description
1 polymer ?
#
loop_
_entity_poly.entity_id
_entity_poly.type
_entity_poly.pdbx_seq_one_letter_code
_entity_poly.pdbx_strand_id
1 'polypeptide(L)'
;MVHRIPYRDTHRFADVVLDHLDDAPALRELRTFPPSWEGLDAAAKDRTFPPEHRATLVEALRRQYGGLELGEAVEANLRKLAGPRSLTVTTGHQ
;
A
#
# COMPACT_ATOMS: atom_id res chain seq x y z
N MET A 1 23.26 21.21 -8.55
CA MET A 1 22.23 21.07 -9.61
C MET A 1 21.94 19.58 -9.75
N VAL A 2 20.69 19.16 -9.63
CA VAL A 2 20.34 17.72 -9.72
C VAL A 2 19.82 17.46 -11.13
N HIS A 3 20.50 16.59 -11.87
CA HIS A 3 20.03 16.11 -13.17
C HIS A 3 18.96 15.04 -12.94
N ARG A 4 17.82 15.15 -13.65
CA ARG A 4 16.70 14.20 -13.56
C ARG A 4 16.50 13.56 -14.92
N ILE A 5 16.25 12.25 -14.91
CA ILE A 5 15.97 11.44 -16.09
C ILE A 5 14.52 10.95 -15.96
N PRO A 6 13.67 11.07 -16.99
CA PRO A 6 12.35 10.48 -16.97
C PRO A 6 12.41 8.98 -16.67
N TYR A 7 11.45 8.46 -15.93
CA TYR A 7 11.49 7.08 -15.44
C TYR A 7 11.57 6.04 -16.59
N ARG A 8 10.83 6.30 -17.68
CA ARG A 8 10.86 5.54 -18.94
C ARG A 8 12.24 5.51 -19.59
N ASP A 9 12.99 6.60 -19.48
CA ASP A 9 14.32 6.77 -20.11
C ASP A 9 15.44 6.14 -19.25
N THR A 10 15.11 5.55 -18.10
CA THR A 10 16.09 4.79 -17.31
C THR A 10 16.44 3.45 -17.94
N HIS A 11 15.58 2.92 -18.83
CA HIS A 11 15.70 1.59 -19.44
C HIS A 11 15.88 0.45 -18.42
N ARG A 12 15.38 0.63 -17.18
CA ARG A 12 15.50 -0.35 -16.09
C ARG A 12 14.29 -1.25 -15.91
N PHE A 13 13.16 -0.92 -16.52
CA PHE A 13 11.88 -1.56 -16.25
C PHE A 13 11.27 -2.10 -17.53
N ALA A 14 10.54 -3.20 -17.40
CA ALA A 14 9.78 -3.79 -18.50
C ALA A 14 8.64 -2.86 -18.94
N ASP A 15 8.27 -2.95 -20.22
CA ASP A 15 7.23 -2.09 -20.81
C ASP A 15 5.91 -2.15 -20.05
N VAL A 16 5.50 -3.32 -19.57
CA VAL A 16 4.27 -3.47 -18.77
C VAL A 16 4.25 -2.60 -17.50
N VAL A 17 5.40 -2.35 -16.88
CA VAL A 17 5.51 -1.47 -15.71
C VAL A 17 5.37 -0.01 -16.15
N LEU A 18 6.03 0.36 -17.25
CA LEU A 18 5.99 1.71 -17.79
C LEU A 18 4.58 2.06 -18.28
N ASP A 19 3.92 1.13 -18.97
CA ASP A 19 2.54 1.26 -19.46
C ASP A 19 1.54 1.34 -18.30
N HIS A 20 1.80 0.66 -17.18
CA HIS A 20 1.00 0.82 -15.99
C HIS A 20 1.09 2.25 -15.46
N LEU A 21 2.32 2.77 -15.28
CA LEU A 21 2.57 4.13 -14.78
C LEU A 21 1.98 5.21 -15.70
N ASP A 22 1.97 4.98 -17.01
CA ASP A 22 1.43 5.89 -18.01
C ASP A 22 -0.10 5.73 -18.23
N ASP A 23 -0.78 4.95 -17.38
CA ASP A 23 -2.22 4.69 -17.45
C ASP A 23 -2.69 4.13 -18.82
N ALA A 24 -1.84 3.33 -19.49
CA ALA A 24 -2.06 2.89 -20.86
C ALA A 24 -3.46 2.21 -21.04
N PRO A 25 -4.22 2.53 -22.11
CA PRO A 25 -5.57 2.01 -22.31
C PRO A 25 -5.67 0.49 -22.27
N ALA A 26 -4.69 -0.22 -22.84
CA ALA A 26 -4.65 -1.68 -22.89
C ALA A 26 -4.60 -2.35 -21.50
N LEU A 27 -4.11 -1.64 -20.47
CA LEU A 27 -4.02 -2.17 -19.12
C LEU A 27 -5.21 -1.77 -18.24
N ARG A 28 -6.13 -0.92 -18.72
CA ARG A 28 -7.25 -0.41 -17.91
C ARG A 28 -8.20 -1.52 -17.48
N GLU A 29 -8.49 -2.46 -18.38
CA GLU A 29 -9.35 -3.61 -18.08
C GLU A 29 -8.71 -4.62 -17.12
N LEU A 30 -7.39 -4.55 -16.94
CA LEU A 30 -6.64 -5.47 -16.06
C LEU A 30 -6.51 -4.97 -14.61
N ARG A 31 -7.02 -3.77 -14.31
CA ARG A 31 -6.94 -3.16 -12.96
C ARG A 31 -8.26 -2.54 -12.54
N THR A 32 -8.52 -2.53 -11.24
CA THR A 32 -9.73 -1.88 -10.68
C THR A 32 -9.59 -0.36 -10.61
N PHE A 33 -8.37 0.15 -10.29
CA PHE A 33 -8.11 1.57 -10.07
C PHE A 33 -6.82 2.01 -10.77
N PRO A 34 -6.74 3.26 -11.29
CA PRO A 34 -5.53 3.79 -11.91
C PRO A 34 -4.41 4.05 -10.88
N PRO A 35 -3.13 4.11 -11.31
CA PRO A 35 -2.01 4.47 -10.44
C PRO A 35 -1.91 5.99 -10.25
N SER A 36 -3.01 6.59 -9.79
CA SER A 36 -3.13 8.01 -9.50
C SER A 36 -3.60 8.23 -8.07
N TRP A 37 -3.57 9.48 -7.61
CA TRP A 37 -4.12 9.84 -6.31
C TRP A 37 -5.62 9.56 -6.20
N GLU A 38 -6.36 9.81 -7.28
CA GLU A 38 -7.79 9.51 -7.38
C GLU A 38 -8.04 8.00 -7.31
N GLY A 39 -7.20 7.20 -7.98
CA GLY A 39 -7.29 5.74 -7.92
C GLY A 39 -6.99 5.19 -6.53
N LEU A 40 -6.00 5.77 -5.83
CA LEU A 40 -5.68 5.40 -4.45
C LEU A 40 -6.83 5.75 -3.49
N ASP A 41 -7.44 6.93 -3.63
CA ASP A 41 -8.59 7.35 -2.82
C ASP A 41 -9.82 6.48 -3.09
N ALA A 42 -10.07 6.12 -4.36
CA ALA A 42 -11.14 5.18 -4.72
C ALA A 42 -10.90 3.80 -4.11
N ALA A 43 -9.68 3.26 -4.23
CA ALA A 43 -9.30 1.99 -3.62
C ALA A 43 -9.44 2.01 -2.09
N ALA A 44 -9.10 3.14 -1.46
CA ALA A 44 -9.22 3.35 -0.03
C ALA A 44 -10.70 3.33 0.44
N LYS A 45 -11.60 3.93 -0.32
CA LYS A 45 -13.04 3.97 -0.04
C LYS A 45 -13.73 2.63 -0.31
N ASP A 46 -13.31 1.93 -1.36
CA ASP A 46 -13.87 0.64 -1.76
C ASP A 46 -13.50 -0.49 -0.78
N ARG A 47 -12.27 -0.44 -0.23
CA ARG A 47 -11.77 -1.42 0.75
C ARG A 47 -12.43 -1.27 2.11
N THR A 48 -13.63 -1.80 2.20
CA THR A 48 -14.38 -1.93 3.44
C THR A 48 -14.16 -3.31 4.06
N PHE A 49 -13.91 -3.34 5.37
CA PHE A 49 -13.80 -4.57 6.14
C PHE A 49 -14.67 -4.43 7.39
N PRO A 50 -15.25 -5.53 7.89
CA PRO A 50 -15.91 -5.54 9.19
C PRO A 50 -14.99 -4.96 10.28
N PRO A 51 -15.47 -4.03 11.13
CA PRO A 51 -14.65 -3.38 12.16
C PRO A 51 -13.90 -4.36 13.07
N GLU A 52 -14.47 -5.52 13.35
CA GLU A 52 -13.90 -6.59 14.16
C GLU A 52 -12.58 -7.16 13.60
N HIS A 53 -12.39 -7.15 12.28
CA HIS A 53 -11.17 -7.67 11.66
C HIS A 53 -9.93 -6.87 12.09
N ARG A 54 -10.09 -5.59 12.44
CA ARG A 54 -8.99 -4.76 12.95
C ARG A 54 -8.47 -5.27 14.28
N ALA A 55 -9.37 -5.64 15.19
CA ALA A 55 -9.00 -6.18 16.49
C ALA A 55 -8.25 -7.52 16.33
N THR A 56 -8.78 -8.42 15.51
CA THR A 56 -8.15 -9.72 15.19
C THR A 56 -6.75 -9.54 14.59
N LEU A 57 -6.60 -8.61 13.64
CA LEU A 57 -5.30 -8.33 13.01
C LEU A 57 -4.28 -7.76 14.01
N VAL A 58 -4.69 -6.79 14.84
CA VAL A 58 -3.80 -6.21 15.85
C VAL A 58 -3.37 -7.25 16.87
N GLU A 59 -4.26 -8.13 17.30
CA GLU A 59 -3.94 -9.23 18.22
C GLU A 59 -2.92 -10.19 17.58
N ALA A 60 -3.15 -10.61 16.33
CA ALA A 60 -2.24 -11.49 15.61
C ALA A 60 -0.84 -10.88 15.46
N LEU A 61 -0.76 -9.59 15.12
CA LEU A 61 0.50 -8.87 15.02
C LEU A 61 1.21 -8.76 16.37
N ARG A 62 0.50 -8.43 17.46
CA ARG A 62 1.09 -8.40 18.80
C ARG A 62 1.65 -9.76 19.22
N ARG A 63 0.93 -10.84 18.92
CA ARG A 63 1.42 -12.20 19.17
C ARG A 63 2.69 -12.48 18.36
N GLN A 64 2.72 -12.10 17.09
CA GLN A 64 3.91 -12.25 16.23
C GLN A 64 5.11 -11.46 16.77
N TYR A 65 4.90 -10.29 17.36
CA TYR A 65 5.93 -9.48 17.98
C TYR A 65 6.30 -9.90 19.42
N GLY A 66 5.62 -10.86 20.04
CA GLY A 66 5.70 -11.12 21.49
C GLY A 66 7.09 -11.47 22.06
N GLY A 67 8.06 -11.83 21.21
CA GLY A 67 9.46 -12.07 21.59
C GLY A 67 10.42 -10.92 21.28
N LEU A 68 9.91 -9.78 20.80
CA LEU A 68 10.69 -8.63 20.36
C LEU A 68 10.36 -7.40 21.20
N GLU A 69 11.35 -6.55 21.41
CA GLU A 69 11.10 -5.22 21.97
C GLU A 69 10.45 -4.33 20.90
N LEU A 70 9.24 -3.87 21.18
CA LEU A 70 8.48 -3.01 20.26
C LEU A 70 8.96 -1.56 20.37
N GLY A 71 9.46 -1.01 19.26
CA GLY A 71 9.74 0.42 19.16
C GLY A 71 8.45 1.27 19.19
N GLU A 72 8.57 2.51 19.66
CA GLU A 72 7.44 3.43 19.83
C GLU A 72 6.61 3.63 18.54
N ALA A 73 7.30 3.70 17.39
CA ALA A 73 6.64 3.85 16.09
C ALA A 73 5.73 2.66 15.74
N VAL A 74 6.15 1.43 16.08
CA VAL A 74 5.35 0.22 15.84
C VAL A 74 4.12 0.24 16.74
N GLU A 75 4.30 0.54 18.01
CA GLU A 75 3.19 0.64 18.98
C GLU A 75 2.18 1.73 18.60
N ALA A 76 2.65 2.88 18.12
CA ALA A 76 1.79 3.94 17.59
C ALA A 76 1.00 3.49 16.35
N ASN A 77 1.63 2.73 15.45
CA ASN A 77 0.96 2.21 14.25
C ASN A 77 -0.09 1.13 14.59
N LEU A 78 0.20 0.23 15.54
CA LEU A 78 -0.78 -0.75 16.03
C LEU A 78 -2.00 -0.07 16.66
N ARG A 79 -1.80 1.00 17.43
CA ARG A 79 -2.90 1.82 17.97
C ARG A 79 -3.73 2.48 16.87
N LYS A 80 -3.10 3.03 15.83
CA LYS A 80 -3.80 3.61 14.67
C LYS A 80 -4.59 2.55 13.89
N LEU A 81 -4.02 1.35 13.72
CA LEU A 81 -4.63 0.24 13.00
C LEU A 81 -5.89 -0.28 13.71
N ALA A 82 -5.88 -0.31 15.04
CA ALA A 82 -7.04 -0.67 15.85
C ALA A 82 -8.23 0.29 15.66
N GLY A 83 -7.95 1.56 15.34
CA GLY A 83 -8.98 2.56 15.06
C GLY A 83 -9.53 2.47 13.62
N PRO A 84 -10.75 2.99 13.36
CA PRO A 84 -11.41 2.90 12.05
C PRO A 84 -10.89 3.94 11.03
N ARG A 85 -10.11 4.93 11.47
CA ARG A 85 -9.69 6.10 10.66
C ARG A 85 -8.37 5.89 9.92
N SER A 86 -7.98 4.64 9.67
CA SER A 86 -6.69 4.30 9.07
C SER A 86 -6.84 3.22 8.02
N LEU A 87 -5.95 3.28 7.03
CA LEU A 87 -5.70 2.22 6.07
C LEU A 87 -4.23 1.86 6.12
N THR A 88 -3.89 0.69 5.60
CA THR A 88 -2.50 0.22 5.51
C THR A 88 -2.10 0.11 4.05
N VAL A 89 -0.87 0.51 3.77
CA VAL A 89 -0.17 0.14 2.54
C VAL A 89 0.68 -1.08 2.89
N THR A 90 0.43 -2.19 2.20
CA THR A 90 1.15 -3.44 2.43
C THR A 90 2.01 -3.78 1.21
N THR A 91 3.19 -4.30 1.49
CA THR A 91 4.14 -4.84 0.51
C THR A 91 4.77 -6.07 1.14
N GLY A 92 5.24 -7.00 0.31
CA GLY A 92 5.92 -8.22 0.75
C GLY A 92 7.20 -8.41 -0.02
N HIS A 93 8.22 -8.92 0.66
CA HIS A 93 9.45 -9.43 0.07
C HIS A 93 9.66 -10.85 0.59
N GLN A 94 10.29 -11.69 -0.24
CA GLN A 94 10.70 -13.06 0.14
C GLN A 94 11.87 -13.04 1.12
#